data_AF-B4V8X3-F1
#
_entry.id   AF-B4V8X3-F1
#
_cell.length_a   1.000
_cell.length_b   1.000
_cell.length_c   1.000
_cell.angle_alpha   90.00
_cell.angle_beta   90.00
_cell.angle_gamma   90.00
#
_symmetry.space_group_name_H-M   'P 1'
#
loop_
_entity.id
_entity.type
_entity.pdbx_description
1 polymer ?
#
loop_
_entity_poly.entity_id
_entity_poly.type
_entity_poly.pdbx_seq_one_letter_code
_entity_poly.pdbx_strand_id
1 'polypeptide(L)'
;MAGPVPRQGARDGEAAAEGGPEPGKHRGKPRTRAAEQRSPVSVRLSEAERALAKAGAKAVGMSEAGFIAHSTLAAARDLNRTAAVIATEHDVLIALFRLRREVAFVGNNLNQVAKALNSGTAPEELDDTIAAVLRAAQDIHRVTSHMTNPEGAQTV
;
A
#
# COMPACT_ATOMS: atom_id res chain seq x y z
N MET A 1 -0.03 -47.60 -21.38
CA MET A 1 1.32 -47.47 -20.81
C MET A 1 1.20 -46.93 -19.40
N ALA A 2 1.58 -47.75 -18.42
CA ALA A 2 1.28 -47.58 -17.01
C ALA A 2 2.56 -47.23 -16.20
N GLY A 3 2.44 -46.21 -15.33
CA GLY A 3 3.19 -45.97 -14.09
C GLY A 3 4.65 -45.47 -14.18
N PRO A 4 5.25 -44.99 -13.07
CA PRO A 4 4.75 -45.11 -11.69
C PRO A 4 4.78 -43.83 -10.83
N VAL A 5 3.86 -43.82 -9.86
CA VAL A 5 3.77 -42.92 -8.69
C VAL A 5 4.82 -43.35 -7.65
N PRO A 6 5.55 -42.43 -6.99
CA PRO A 6 6.40 -42.81 -5.86
C PRO A 6 5.55 -43.19 -4.64
N ARG A 7 5.87 -44.36 -4.10
CA ARG A 7 5.15 -45.08 -3.07
C ARG A 7 5.27 -44.42 -1.70
N GLN A 8 4.14 -44.38 -1.00
CA GLN A 8 4.01 -44.21 0.44
C GLN A 8 4.82 -45.33 1.15
N GLY A 9 5.90 -44.96 1.81
CA GLY A 9 6.69 -45.89 2.64
C GLY A 9 5.96 -46.14 3.96
N ALA A 10 5.55 -47.39 4.16
CA ALA A 10 4.97 -47.92 5.38
C ALA A 10 5.96 -47.80 6.57
N ARG A 11 5.38 -47.63 7.76
CA ARG A 11 6.04 -47.87 9.04
C ARG A 11 6.12 -49.38 9.28
N ASP A 12 7.10 -49.75 10.10
CA ASP A 12 7.27 -51.02 10.82
C ASP A 12 8.15 -52.07 10.13
N GLY A 13 9.24 -52.39 10.82
CA GLY A 13 10.20 -53.44 10.44
C GLY A 13 11.53 -53.27 11.15
N GLU A 14 11.67 -53.86 12.34
CA GLU A 14 12.96 -54.16 12.97
C GLU A 14 13.87 -54.91 12.00
N ALA A 15 15.12 -54.45 11.87
CA ALA A 15 16.24 -55.29 11.46
C ALA A 15 17.53 -54.68 12.00
N ALA A 16 18.18 -55.42 12.89
CA ALA A 16 19.54 -55.17 13.33
C ALA A 16 20.53 -55.31 12.16
N ALA A 17 21.43 -54.35 12.02
CA ALA A 17 22.67 -54.53 11.29
C ALA A 17 23.77 -53.69 11.95
N GLU A 18 24.79 -54.40 12.41
CA GLU A 18 26.02 -53.92 13.01
C GLU A 18 26.74 -52.93 12.08
N GLY A 19 27.07 -51.76 12.62
CA GLY A 19 27.98 -50.80 11.99
C GLY A 19 28.81 -50.15 13.10
N GLY A 20 30.11 -50.48 13.15
CA GLY A 20 31.06 -49.95 14.12
C GLY A 20 31.23 -48.41 14.05
N PRO A 21 31.86 -47.80 15.05
CA PRO A 21 31.77 -46.36 15.30
C PRO A 21 32.66 -45.56 14.35
N GLU A 22 32.06 -44.74 13.47
CA GLU A 22 32.78 -43.69 12.76
C GLU A 22 33.07 -42.47 13.68
N PRO A 23 34.23 -41.80 13.50
CA PRO A 23 34.72 -40.75 14.40
C PRO A 23 33.88 -39.47 14.31
N GLY A 24 33.74 -38.83 15.48
CA GLY A 24 32.72 -37.85 15.78
C GLY A 24 32.77 -36.58 14.94
N LYS A 25 31.70 -36.33 14.19
CA LYS A 25 31.35 -34.98 13.74
C LYS A 25 31.08 -34.13 14.97
N HIS A 26 31.91 -33.12 15.23
CA HIS A 26 31.67 -32.10 16.24
C HIS A 26 30.28 -31.48 16.01
N ARG A 27 29.28 -31.94 16.77
CA ARG A 27 27.95 -31.33 16.80
C ARG A 27 28.12 -29.96 17.43
N GLY A 28 28.13 -28.92 16.59
CA GLY A 28 28.06 -27.54 17.05
C GLY A 28 26.91 -27.39 18.05
N LYS A 29 27.14 -26.60 19.10
CA LYS A 29 26.18 -26.40 20.19
C LYS A 29 24.78 -26.12 19.62
N PRO A 30 23.73 -26.82 20.09
CA PRO A 30 22.36 -26.56 19.65
C PRO A 30 22.05 -25.08 19.85
N ARG A 31 21.70 -24.37 18.78
CA ARG A 31 21.17 -23.01 18.91
C ARG A 31 19.86 -23.11 19.67
N THR A 32 19.72 -22.35 20.75
CA THR A 32 18.46 -22.23 21.49
C THR A 32 17.41 -21.63 20.58
N ARG A 33 16.68 -22.47 19.85
CA ARG A 33 15.47 -22.06 19.14
C ARG A 33 14.36 -22.07 20.19
N ALA A 34 13.51 -21.03 20.17
CA ALA A 34 12.26 -21.09 20.91
C ALA A 34 11.54 -22.41 20.56
N ALA A 35 10.98 -23.09 21.56
CA ALA A 35 10.38 -24.41 21.40
C ALA A 35 9.24 -24.41 20.35
N GLU A 36 8.66 -23.25 20.07
CA GLU A 36 7.58 -23.05 19.12
C GLU A 36 7.99 -22.10 17.99
N GLN A 37 7.74 -22.54 16.76
CA GLN A 37 7.95 -21.74 15.57
C GLN A 37 6.80 -20.74 15.42
N ARG A 38 7.11 -19.44 15.33
CA ARG A 38 6.09 -18.41 15.15
C ARG A 38 5.39 -18.56 13.79
N SER A 39 4.07 -18.39 13.78
CA SER A 39 3.27 -18.40 12.55
C SER A 39 3.70 -17.26 11.61
N PRO A 40 3.88 -17.52 10.30
CA PRO A 40 4.25 -16.50 9.34
C PRO A 40 3.06 -15.59 8.99
N VAL A 41 3.34 -14.30 8.76
CA VAL A 41 2.38 -13.35 8.18
C VAL A 41 2.92 -12.93 6.82
N SER A 42 2.10 -13.09 5.76
CA SER A 42 2.45 -12.66 4.41
C SER A 42 1.67 -11.39 4.05
N VAL A 43 2.37 -10.41 3.47
CA VAL A 43 1.81 -9.15 2.99
C VAL A 43 2.16 -9.01 1.51
N ARG A 44 1.20 -8.54 0.71
CA ARG A 44 1.45 -8.22 -0.70
C ARG A 44 1.80 -6.75 -0.79
N LEU A 45 2.97 -6.48 -1.36
CA LEU A 45 3.47 -5.14 -1.59
C LEU A 45 3.60 -4.89 -3.09
N SER A 46 3.29 -3.68 -3.52
CA SER A 46 3.66 -3.21 -4.85
C SER A 46 5.19 -3.11 -4.96
N GLU A 47 5.72 -3.00 -6.20
CA GLU A 47 7.16 -2.88 -6.41
C GLU A 47 7.75 -1.64 -5.74
N ALA A 48 7.00 -0.52 -5.77
CA ALA A 48 7.39 0.73 -5.12
C ALA A 48 7.42 0.62 -3.59
N GLU A 49 6.37 0.06 -2.98
CA GLU A 49 6.31 -0.20 -1.53
C GLU A 49 7.47 -1.11 -1.09
N ARG A 50 7.76 -2.14 -1.88
CA ARG A 50 8.85 -3.07 -1.59
C ARG A 50 10.22 -2.38 -1.68
N ALA A 51 10.42 -1.52 -2.66
CA ALA A 51 11.65 -0.73 -2.78
C ALA A 51 11.86 0.19 -1.57
N LEU A 52 10.80 0.86 -1.11
CA LEU A 52 10.82 1.69 0.10
C LEU A 52 11.16 0.86 1.34
N ALA A 53 10.50 -0.28 1.55
CA ALA A 53 10.78 -1.17 2.67
C ALA A 53 12.23 -1.69 2.66
N LYS A 54 12.76 -2.02 1.48
CA LYS A 54 14.15 -2.47 1.31
C LYS A 54 15.16 -1.36 1.61
N ALA A 55 14.89 -0.13 1.17
CA ALA A 55 15.73 1.03 1.46
C ALA A 55 15.75 1.32 2.97
N GLY A 56 14.59 1.31 3.62
CA GLY A 56 14.47 1.46 5.07
C GLY A 56 15.24 0.37 5.82
N ALA A 57 15.03 -0.90 5.45
CA ALA A 57 15.75 -2.02 6.05
C ALA A 57 17.28 -1.88 5.93
N LYS A 58 17.78 -1.47 4.76
CA LYS A 58 19.20 -1.20 4.53
C LYS A 58 19.71 -0.07 5.43
N ALA A 59 18.94 1.00 5.61
CA ALA A 59 19.34 2.13 6.44
C ALA A 59 19.49 1.76 7.93
N VAL A 60 18.64 0.87 8.45
CA VAL A 60 18.71 0.41 9.86
C VAL A 60 19.52 -0.88 10.04
N GLY A 61 20.12 -1.43 8.98
CA GLY A 61 20.90 -2.66 9.03
C GLY A 61 20.07 -3.92 9.35
N MET A 62 18.79 -3.94 9.01
CA MET A 62 17.87 -5.05 9.25
C MET A 62 17.57 -5.84 7.97
N SER A 63 17.09 -7.08 8.11
CA SER A 63 16.47 -7.78 6.99
C SER A 63 15.16 -7.09 6.60
N GLU A 64 14.75 -7.20 5.33
CA GLU A 64 13.48 -6.64 4.83
C GLU A 64 12.29 -7.08 5.69
N ALA A 65 12.18 -8.38 5.97
CA ALA A 65 11.13 -8.93 6.82
C ALA A 65 11.21 -8.46 8.28
N GLY A 66 12.43 -8.33 8.83
CA GLY A 66 12.64 -7.84 10.20
C GLY A 66 12.27 -6.38 10.36
N PHE A 67 12.62 -5.56 9.36
CA PHE A 67 12.25 -4.15 9.30
C PHE A 67 10.74 -3.97 9.22
N ILE A 68 10.05 -4.73 8.36
CA ILE A 68 8.59 -4.69 8.26
C ILE A 68 7.95 -5.07 9.59
N ALA A 69 8.35 -6.20 10.19
CA ALA A 69 7.80 -6.64 11.47
C ALA A 69 8.04 -5.62 12.60
N HIS A 70 9.25 -5.05 12.67
CA HIS A 70 9.58 -4.04 13.66
C HIS A 70 8.77 -2.75 13.47
N SER A 71 8.66 -2.29 12.23
CA SER A 71 7.90 -1.07 11.89
C SER A 71 6.42 -1.23 12.22
N THR A 72 5.82 -2.39 11.90
CA THR A 72 4.43 -2.69 12.25
C THR A 72 4.22 -2.70 13.77
N LEU A 73 5.14 -3.31 14.53
CA LEU A 73 5.06 -3.33 15.99
C LEU A 73 5.30 -1.94 16.61
N ALA A 74 6.18 -1.14 16.02
CA ALA A 74 6.42 0.24 16.45
C ALA A 74 5.18 1.11 16.22
N ALA A 75 4.55 1.00 15.03
CA ALA A 75 3.31 1.67 14.71
C ALA A 75 2.16 1.25 15.66
N ALA A 76 2.05 -0.05 15.97
CA ALA A 76 1.06 -0.55 16.91
C ALA A 76 1.26 -0.07 18.36
N ARG A 77 2.48 0.32 18.74
CA ARG A 77 2.77 0.90 20.06
C ARG A 77 2.38 2.38 20.14
N ASP A 78 2.44 3.10 19.03
CA ASP A 78 2.06 4.52 18.94
C ASP A 78 0.82 4.68 18.04
N LEU A 79 -0.33 4.25 18.58
CA LEU A 79 -1.60 4.24 17.85
C LEU A 79 -2.08 5.65 17.51
N ASN A 80 -1.83 6.64 18.36
CA ASN A 80 -2.29 8.02 18.13
C ASN A 80 -1.55 8.63 16.93
N ARG A 81 -0.22 8.49 16.87
CA ARG A 81 0.56 8.97 15.73
C ARG A 81 0.22 8.22 14.45
N THR A 82 0.07 6.90 14.53
CA THR A 82 -0.27 6.06 13.38
C THR A 82 -1.66 6.39 12.84
N ALA A 83 -2.66 6.56 13.71
CA ALA A 83 -4.01 6.96 13.33
C ALA A 83 -4.02 8.34 12.66
N ALA A 84 -3.25 9.31 13.16
CA ALA A 84 -3.15 10.64 12.56
C ALA A 84 -2.56 10.58 11.14
N VAL A 85 -1.51 9.80 10.92
CA VAL A 85 -0.89 9.63 9.59
C VAL A 85 -1.86 8.97 8.60
N ILE A 86 -2.50 7.86 9.02
CA ILE A 86 -3.45 7.14 8.16
C ILE A 86 -4.68 8.00 7.84
N ALA A 87 -5.22 8.72 8.83
CA ALA A 87 -6.35 9.61 8.64
C ALA A 87 -6.02 10.73 7.64
N THR A 88 -4.84 11.34 7.76
CA THR A 88 -4.39 12.40 6.84
C THR A 88 -4.32 11.90 5.39
N GLU A 89 -3.76 10.71 5.15
CA GLU A 89 -3.66 10.13 3.81
C GLU A 89 -5.04 9.77 3.24
N HIS A 90 -5.93 9.25 4.07
CA HIS A 90 -7.30 8.94 3.67
C HIS A 90 -8.14 10.19 3.38
N ASP A 91 -7.97 11.26 4.16
CA ASP A 91 -8.65 12.53 3.94
C ASP A 91 -8.24 13.17 2.61
N VAL A 92 -6.97 13.06 2.22
CA VAL A 92 -6.48 13.49 0.90
C VAL A 92 -7.17 12.71 -0.22
N LEU A 93 -7.28 11.38 -0.09
CA LEU A 93 -7.96 10.55 -1.09
C LEU A 93 -9.46 10.86 -1.17
N ILE A 94 -10.14 11.04 -0.03
CA ILE A 94 -11.54 11.47 0.01
C ILE A 94 -11.70 12.82 -0.68
N ALA A 95 -10.82 13.78 -0.40
CA ALA A 95 -10.85 15.10 -1.02
C ALA A 95 -10.71 14.99 -2.55
N LEU A 96 -9.78 14.17 -3.05
CA LEU A 96 -9.61 13.91 -4.48
C LEU A 96 -10.85 13.27 -5.12
N PHE A 97 -11.50 12.30 -4.45
CA PHE A 97 -12.73 11.68 -4.98
C PHE A 97 -13.91 12.64 -5.00
N ARG A 98 -14.07 13.49 -3.97
CA ARG A 98 -15.08 14.55 -3.94
C ARG A 98 -14.84 15.54 -5.07
N LEU A 99 -13.60 15.98 -5.23
CA LEU A 99 -13.18 16.88 -6.28
C LEU A 99 -13.51 16.33 -7.68
N ARG A 100 -13.16 15.07 -7.95
CA ARG A 100 -13.51 14.42 -9.23
C ARG A 100 -15.00 14.43 -9.51
N ARG A 101 -15.83 14.22 -8.48
CA ARG A 101 -17.29 14.24 -8.60
C ARG A 101 -17.81 15.64 -8.92
N GLU A 102 -17.27 16.67 -8.28
CA GLU A 102 -17.65 18.06 -8.57
C GLU A 102 -17.30 18.47 -9.99
N VAL A 103 -16.12 18.08 -10.49
CA VAL A 103 -15.72 18.30 -11.89
C VAL A 103 -16.67 17.60 -12.87
N ALA A 104 -17.10 16.37 -12.56
CA ALA A 104 -18.07 15.66 -13.40
C ALA A 104 -19.43 16.38 -13.44
N PHE A 105 -19.87 16.95 -12.32
CA PHE A 105 -21.10 17.73 -12.23
C PHE A 105 -21.01 19.02 -13.06
N VAL A 106 -19.89 19.73 -12.95
CA VAL A 106 -19.57 20.92 -13.75
C VAL A 106 -19.62 20.62 -15.25
N GLY A 107 -19.00 19.51 -15.69
CA GLY A 107 -19.01 19.09 -17.09
C GLY A 107 -20.41 18.81 -17.62
N ASN A 108 -21.28 18.23 -16.79
CA ASN A 108 -22.67 17.99 -17.16
C ASN A 108 -23.46 19.30 -17.34
N ASN A 109 -23.23 20.29 -16.47
CA ASN A 109 -23.87 21.61 -16.59
C ASN A 109 -23.41 22.34 -17.84
N LEU A 110 -22.10 22.29 -18.17
CA LEU A 110 -21.59 22.85 -19.42
C LEU A 110 -22.22 22.21 -20.65
N ASN A 111 -22.44 20.88 -20.62
CA ASN A 111 -23.11 20.17 -21.70
C ASN A 111 -24.59 20.59 -21.84
N GLN A 112 -25.28 20.84 -20.73
CA GLN A 112 -26.65 21.36 -20.73
C GLN A 112 -26.71 22.78 -21.32
N VAL A 113 -25.78 23.64 -20.94
CA VAL A 113 -25.60 24.99 -21.49
C VAL A 113 -25.37 24.95 -22.99
N ALA A 114 -24.42 24.12 -23.45
CA ALA A 114 -24.12 23.98 -24.87
C ALA A 114 -25.35 23.50 -25.65
N LYS A 115 -26.13 22.56 -25.07
CA LYS A 115 -27.38 22.09 -25.66
C LYS A 115 -28.43 23.21 -25.76
N ALA A 116 -28.60 24.01 -24.70
CA ALA A 116 -29.56 25.12 -24.68
C ALA A 116 -29.22 26.19 -25.74
N LEU A 117 -27.95 26.58 -25.81
CA LEU A 117 -27.44 27.50 -26.83
C LEU A 117 -27.64 26.95 -28.25
N ASN A 118 -27.33 25.67 -28.48
CA ASN A 118 -27.56 25.00 -29.77
C ASN A 118 -29.05 24.93 -30.14
N SER A 119 -29.95 24.97 -29.17
CA SER A 119 -31.41 25.05 -29.40
C SER A 119 -31.94 26.48 -29.50
N GLY A 120 -31.07 27.50 -29.57
CA GLY A 120 -31.48 28.91 -29.72
C GLY A 120 -32.13 29.52 -28.48
N THR A 121 -31.99 28.86 -27.33
CA THR A 121 -32.52 29.32 -26.03
C THR A 121 -31.34 29.63 -25.13
N ALA A 122 -31.13 30.92 -24.83
CA ALA A 122 -30.14 31.34 -23.84
C ALA A 122 -30.84 31.46 -22.47
N PRO A 123 -30.49 30.62 -21.47
CA PRO A 123 -30.98 30.79 -20.11
C PRO A 123 -30.48 32.12 -19.53
N GLU A 124 -31.33 32.86 -18.82
CA GLU A 124 -31.01 34.19 -18.27
C GLU A 124 -29.85 34.15 -17.26
N GLU A 125 -29.59 33.00 -16.63
CA GLU A 125 -28.56 32.77 -15.59
C GLU A 125 -27.28 32.11 -16.15
N LEU A 126 -27.13 32.09 -17.48
CA LEU A 126 -26.05 31.37 -18.15
C LEU A 126 -24.66 31.90 -17.76
N ASP A 127 -24.47 33.21 -17.74
CA ASP A 127 -23.20 33.85 -17.42
C ASP A 127 -22.79 33.60 -15.96
N ASP A 128 -23.75 33.62 -15.03
CA ASP A 128 -23.53 33.31 -13.62
C ASP A 128 -23.11 31.86 -13.42
N THR A 129 -23.73 30.94 -14.16
CA THR A 129 -23.38 29.52 -14.15
C THR A 129 -21.96 29.29 -14.67
N ILE A 130 -21.59 29.95 -15.76
CA ILE A 130 -20.23 29.91 -16.32
C ILE A 130 -19.22 30.48 -15.32
N ALA A 131 -19.52 31.61 -14.67
CA ALA A 131 -18.65 32.23 -13.68
C ALA A 131 -18.48 31.36 -12.42
N ALA A 132 -19.52 30.66 -11.98
CA ALA A 132 -19.43 29.71 -10.87
C ALA A 132 -18.55 28.49 -11.22
N VAL A 133 -18.71 27.96 -12.43
CA VAL A 133 -17.89 26.85 -12.96
C VAL A 133 -16.42 27.24 -13.07
N LEU A 134 -16.12 28.43 -13.60
CA LEU A 134 -14.74 28.93 -13.73
C LEU A 134 -14.07 29.12 -12.37
N ARG A 135 -14.79 29.67 -11.38
CA ARG A 135 -14.28 29.82 -10.00
C ARG A 135 -13.96 28.47 -9.37
N ALA A 136 -14.88 27.51 -9.47
CA ALA A 136 -14.63 26.15 -9.00
C ALA A 136 -13.38 25.55 -9.68
N ALA A 137 -13.25 25.66 -11.00
CA ALA A 137 -12.07 25.14 -11.71
C ALA A 137 -10.75 25.80 -11.26
N GLN A 138 -10.76 27.10 -10.94
CA GLN A 138 -9.58 27.83 -10.45
C GLN A 138 -9.17 27.39 -9.04
N ASP A 139 -10.15 27.22 -8.14
CA ASP A 139 -9.89 26.77 -6.76
C ASP A 139 -9.28 25.36 -6.76
N ILE A 140 -9.82 24.49 -7.62
CA ILE A 140 -9.33 23.14 -7.87
C ILE A 140 -7.88 23.15 -8.37
N HIS A 141 -7.61 23.99 -9.36
CA HIS A 141 -6.27 24.13 -9.92
C HIS A 141 -5.27 24.61 -8.85
N ARG A 142 -5.66 25.58 -8.01
CA ARG A 142 -4.83 26.11 -6.94
C ARG A 142 -4.48 25.04 -5.90
N VAL A 143 -5.46 24.25 -5.46
CA VAL A 143 -5.23 23.15 -4.50
C VAL A 143 -4.33 22.09 -5.12
N THR A 144 -4.58 21.67 -6.36
CA THR A 144 -3.78 20.64 -7.04
C THR A 144 -2.33 21.10 -7.28
N SER A 145 -2.14 22.37 -7.61
CA SER A 145 -0.79 22.97 -7.77
C SER A 145 -0.03 23.03 -6.45
N HIS A 146 -0.70 23.31 -5.33
CA HIS A 146 -0.08 23.25 -4.00
C HIS A 146 0.32 21.81 -3.61
N MET A 147 -0.44 20.80 -4.03
CA MET A 147 -0.13 19.40 -3.74
C MET A 147 1.01 18.85 -4.60
N THR A 148 1.16 19.33 -5.83
CA THR A 148 2.22 18.87 -6.76
C THR A 148 3.53 19.64 -6.61
N ASN A 149 3.53 20.78 -5.92
CA ASN A 149 4.73 21.61 -5.70
C ASN A 149 4.90 21.99 -4.20
N PRO A 150 5.39 21.07 -3.36
CA PRO A 150 5.44 21.27 -1.90
C PRO A 150 6.52 22.25 -1.39
N GLU A 151 7.40 22.80 -2.25
CA GLU A 151 8.57 23.59 -1.81
C GLU A 151 8.38 25.13 -1.84
N GLY A 152 7.16 25.64 -2.01
CA GLY A 152 6.92 27.08 -2.15
C GLY A 152 6.56 27.86 -0.87
N ALA A 153 6.40 27.21 0.29
CA ALA A 153 5.78 27.81 1.47
C ALA A 153 6.68 27.86 2.72
N GLN A 154 7.98 28.09 2.56
CA GLN A 154 8.85 28.58 3.63
C GLN A 154 9.71 29.72 3.09
N THR A 155 9.23 30.95 3.26
CA THR A 155 10.05 32.18 3.37
C THR A 155 9.10 33.34 3.69
N VAL A 156 8.83 33.53 4.99
CA VAL A 156 8.71 34.85 5.63
C VAL A 156 9.32 34.73 7.01
#